data_AF-A0A425VTC9-F1
#
_entry.id   AF-A0A425VTC9-F1
#
_cell.length_a   1.000
_cell.length_b   1.000
_cell.length_c   1.000
_cell.angle_alpha   90.00
_cell.angle_beta   90.00
_cell.angle_gamma   90.00
#
_symmetry.space_group_name_H-M   'P 1'
#
loop_
_entity.id
_entity.type
_entity.pdbx_description
1 polymer ?
#
loop_
_entity_poly.entity_id
_entity_poly.type
_entity_poly.pdbx_seq_one_letter_code
_entity_poly.pdbx_strand_id
1 'polypeptide(L)'
;MVYVCEFEFWASPGGNVIAEPLSLDREGTFGTSLDDAVESAADWLSMYLDDCLMRGEQPQRVSFGHALRHGGRVIAVAVSRTLGDIPAITAADAARELGVTRGRVTQLCNEGKLESWRDGTKRMVSRASVESRKED
;
A
#
# COMPACT_ATOMS: atom_id res chain seq x y z
N MET A 1 10.20 9.17 3.85
CA MET A 1 9.37 10.35 4.20
C MET A 1 8.34 9.86 5.22
N VAL A 2 8.04 10.63 6.27
CA VAL A 2 7.02 10.24 7.24
C VAL A 2 5.66 10.79 6.79
N TYR A 3 4.67 9.92 6.78
CA TYR A 3 3.28 10.23 6.49
C TYR A 3 2.43 9.88 7.71
N VAL A 4 1.44 10.71 8.01
CA VAL A 4 0.59 10.55 9.20
C VAL A 4 -0.86 10.75 8.80
N CYS A 5 -1.75 9.85 9.21
CA CYS A 5 -3.19 9.97 8.95
C CYS A 5 -3.98 9.68 10.23
N GLU A 6 -5.04 10.45 10.47
CA GLU A 6 -6.03 10.14 11.50
C GLU A 6 -6.98 9.04 11.01
N PHE A 7 -7.22 8.07 11.87
CA PHE A 7 -8.24 7.06 11.70
C PHE A 7 -9.23 7.11 12.87
N GLU A 8 -10.51 6.92 12.59
CA GLU A 8 -11.50 6.60 13.61
C GLU A 8 -11.56 5.08 13.81
N PHE A 9 -11.43 4.66 15.07
CA PHE A 9 -11.54 3.27 15.48
C PHE A 9 -12.84 3.04 16.24
N TRP A 10 -13.68 2.14 15.74
CA TRP A 10 -14.99 1.85 16.31
C TRP A 10 -15.36 0.37 16.21
N ALA A 11 -16.17 -0.10 17.16
CA ALA A 11 -16.59 -1.51 17.20
C ALA A 11 -17.74 -1.74 16.21
N SER A 12 -17.53 -2.66 15.27
CA SER A 12 -18.59 -3.13 14.39
C SER A 12 -19.56 -4.05 15.11
N PRO A 13 -20.81 -4.20 14.61
CA PRO A 13 -21.77 -5.17 15.17
C PRO A 13 -21.27 -6.62 15.18
N GLY A 14 -20.33 -6.96 14.30
CA GLY A 14 -19.72 -8.29 14.21
C GLY A 14 -18.59 -8.56 15.21
N GLY A 15 -18.26 -7.60 16.09
CA GLY A 15 -17.21 -7.73 17.11
C GLY A 15 -15.80 -7.32 16.66
N ASN A 16 -15.59 -7.02 15.37
CA ASN A 16 -14.33 -6.46 14.89
C ASN A 16 -14.23 -4.96 15.21
N VAL A 17 -13.00 -4.46 15.29
CA VAL A 17 -12.68 -3.02 15.36
C VAL A 17 -12.38 -2.52 13.95
N ILE A 18 -13.18 -1.58 13.47
CA ILE A 18 -12.96 -0.90 12.18
C ILE A 18 -11.97 0.24 12.40
N ALA A 19 -11.11 0.48 11.41
CA ALA A 19 -10.18 1.60 11.35
C ALA A 19 -10.41 2.37 10.04
N GLU A 20 -11.09 3.53 10.12
CA GLU A 20 -11.48 4.31 8.94
C GLU A 20 -10.68 5.62 8.85
N PRO A 21 -10.01 5.91 7.72
CA PRO A 21 -9.26 7.15 7.56
C PRO A 21 -10.20 8.35 7.53
N LEU A 22 -9.90 9.38 8.34
CA LEU A 22 -10.78 10.55 8.45
C LEU A 22 -10.49 11.63 7.41
N SER A 23 -9.25 11.67 6.92
CA SER A 23 -8.77 12.69 5.98
C SER A 23 -8.66 12.22 4.52
N LEU A 24 -8.95 10.95 4.27
CA LEU A 24 -8.94 10.32 2.95
C LEU A 24 -10.34 9.80 2.62
N ASP A 25 -10.82 10.07 1.42
CA ASP A 25 -12.10 9.55 0.93
C ASP A 25 -11.92 8.13 0.40
N ARG A 26 -11.62 7.20 1.32
CA ARG A 26 -11.38 5.79 1.04
C ARG A 26 -11.93 4.91 2.15
N GLU A 27 -12.29 3.68 1.78
CA GLU A 27 -12.65 2.66 2.75
C GLU A 27 -11.47 2.34 3.67
N GLY A 28 -11.81 2.06 4.93
CA GLY A 28 -10.85 1.69 5.96
C GLY A 28 -10.45 0.22 5.92
N THR A 29 -9.88 -0.21 7.03
CA THR A 29 -9.50 -1.60 7.31
C THR A 29 -10.09 -2.02 8.66
N PHE A 30 -9.76 -3.20 9.15
CA PHE A 30 -10.25 -3.70 10.44
C PHE A 30 -9.27 -4.66 11.10
N GLY A 31 -9.52 -4.93 12.37
CA GLY A 31 -8.86 -5.97 13.16
C GLY A 31 -9.83 -6.59 14.16
N THR A 32 -9.43 -7.71 14.74
CA THR A 32 -10.14 -8.44 15.80
C THR A 32 -9.99 -7.78 17.18
N SER A 33 -9.05 -6.85 17.33
CA SER A 33 -8.83 -6.03 18.50
C SER A 33 -8.42 -4.61 18.10
N LEU A 34 -8.29 -3.69 19.06
CA LEU A 34 -7.80 -2.34 18.76
C LEU A 34 -6.35 -2.37 18.26
N ASP A 35 -5.48 -3.16 18.88
CA ASP A 35 -4.06 -3.25 18.51
C ASP A 35 -3.92 -3.83 17.09
N ASP A 36 -4.64 -4.91 16.81
CA ASP A 36 -4.73 -5.54 15.48
C ASP A 36 -5.26 -4.54 14.42
N ALA A 37 -6.28 -3.76 14.76
CA ALA A 37 -6.81 -2.74 13.85
C ALA A 37 -5.82 -1.60 13.59
N VAL A 38 -5.00 -1.22 14.58
CA VAL A 38 -3.96 -0.18 14.42
C VAL A 38 -2.83 -0.69 13.54
N GLU A 39 -2.41 -1.94 13.70
CA GLU A 39 -1.44 -2.60 12.81
C GLU A 39 -1.98 -2.65 11.37
N SER A 40 -3.21 -3.14 11.19
CA SER A 40 -3.91 -3.13 9.90
C SER A 40 -3.99 -1.73 9.28
N ALA A 41 -4.22 -0.69 10.08
CA ALA A 41 -4.26 0.70 9.60
C ALA A 41 -2.90 1.20 9.11
N ALA A 42 -1.80 0.79 9.77
CA ALA A 42 -0.45 1.10 9.32
C ALA A 42 -0.10 0.39 8.01
N ASP A 43 -0.51 -0.86 7.86
CA ASP A 43 -0.35 -1.62 6.61
C ASP A 43 -1.17 -0.99 5.48
N TRP A 44 -2.45 -0.68 5.74
CA TRP A 44 -3.32 0.02 4.80
C TRP A 44 -2.72 1.35 4.33
N LEU A 45 -2.19 2.15 5.27
CA LEU A 45 -1.57 3.43 4.95
C LEU A 45 -0.29 3.24 4.13
N SER A 46 0.50 2.21 4.44
CA SER A 46 1.69 1.86 3.68
C SER A 46 1.35 1.45 2.25
N MET A 47 0.33 0.60 2.05
CA MET A 47 -0.13 0.18 0.73
C MET A 47 -0.64 1.36 -0.11
N TYR A 48 -1.45 2.24 0.49
CA TYR A 48 -1.91 3.45 -0.18
C TYR A 48 -0.74 4.33 -0.66
N LEU A 49 0.26 4.51 0.20
CA LEU A 49 1.44 5.31 -0.13
C LEU A 49 2.31 4.65 -1.20
N ASP A 50 2.48 3.33 -1.13
CA ASP A 50 3.21 2.56 -2.13
C ASP A 50 2.58 2.73 -3.51
N ASP A 51 1.26 2.62 -3.62
CA ASP A 51 0.52 2.86 -4.87
C ASP A 51 0.80 4.25 -5.45
N CYS A 52 0.72 5.29 -4.62
CA CYS A 52 1.05 6.65 -5.04
C CYS A 52 2.51 6.77 -5.50
N LEU A 53 3.45 6.23 -4.71
CA LEU A 53 4.88 6.29 -4.99
C LEU A 53 5.24 5.56 -6.29
N MET A 54 4.70 4.36 -6.52
CA MET A 54 4.92 3.58 -7.73
C MET A 54 4.40 4.30 -8.98
N ARG A 55 3.32 5.08 -8.85
CA ARG A 55 2.74 5.89 -9.94
C ARG A 55 3.45 7.23 -10.13
N GLY A 56 4.36 7.61 -9.23
CA GLY A 56 4.97 8.94 -9.20
C GLY A 56 3.97 10.04 -8.84
N GLU A 57 2.87 9.68 -8.18
CA GLU A 57 1.83 10.59 -7.72
C GLU A 57 2.17 11.10 -6.32
N GLN A 58 1.77 12.35 -6.02
CA GLN A 58 1.82 12.84 -4.65
C GLN A 58 0.64 12.29 -3.87
N PRO A 59 0.86 11.67 -2.69
CA PRO A 59 -0.23 11.29 -1.80
C PRO A 59 -1.13 12.48 -1.48
N GLN A 60 -2.42 12.23 -1.28
CA GLN A 60 -3.37 13.24 -0.88
C GLN A 60 -2.92 13.90 0.43
N ARG A 61 -3.03 15.22 0.49
CA ARG A 61 -2.71 15.96 1.70
C ARG A 61 -3.73 15.61 2.80
N VAL A 62 -3.20 15.09 3.89
CA VAL A 62 -3.95 14.82 5.13
C VAL A 62 -4.08 16.09 5.98
N SER A 63 -5.21 16.22 6.67
CA SER A 63 -5.49 17.20 7.72
C SER A 63 -5.72 16.50 9.07
N PHE A 64 -5.83 17.27 10.16
CA PHE A 64 -6.03 16.74 11.52
C PHE A 64 -7.20 17.45 12.22
N GLY A 65 -7.75 16.82 13.25
CA GLY A 65 -8.84 17.36 14.06
C GLY A 65 -10.23 17.11 13.46
N HIS A 66 -10.41 16.01 12.74
CA HIS A 66 -11.71 15.66 12.17
C HIS A 66 -12.71 15.21 13.25
N ALA A 67 -13.99 15.51 13.03
CA ALA A 67 -15.06 15.00 13.88
C ALA A 67 -15.22 13.48 13.71
N LEU A 68 -15.58 12.81 14.80
CA LEU A 68 -15.97 11.39 14.80
C LEU A 68 -17.22 11.18 13.94
N ARG A 69 -17.24 10.12 13.15
CA ARG A 69 -18.39 9.70 12.33
C ARG A 69 -19.22 8.61 13.02
N HIS A 70 -18.59 7.78 13.85
CA HIS A 70 -19.17 6.61 14.48
C HIS A 70 -19.16 6.64 16.01
N GLY A 71 -18.65 7.73 16.61
CA GLY A 71 -18.53 7.85 18.07
C GLY A 71 -17.42 6.98 18.65
N GLY A 72 -16.45 6.58 17.82
CA GLY A 72 -15.29 5.80 18.21
C GLY A 72 -14.21 6.63 18.88
N ARG A 73 -12.96 6.27 18.63
CA ARG A 73 -11.77 7.03 19.08
C ARG A 73 -10.90 7.39 17.89
N VAL A 74 -10.28 8.57 17.92
CA VAL A 74 -9.29 8.96 16.90
C VAL A 74 -7.90 8.52 17.34
N ILE A 75 -7.17 7.84 16.46
CA ILE A 75 -5.74 7.58 16.63
C ILE A 75 -5.02 8.03 15.35
N ALA A 76 -3.95 8.80 15.50
CA ALA A 76 -3.07 9.15 14.40
C ALA A 76 -2.04 8.04 14.19
N VAL A 77 -2.02 7.48 12.98
CA VAL A 77 -1.08 6.43 12.58
C VAL A 77 -0.02 7.03 11.67
N ALA A 78 1.24 6.76 11.95
CA ALA A 78 2.38 7.27 11.21
C ALA A 78 3.18 6.12 10.58
N VAL A 79 3.53 6.27 9.30
CA VAL A 79 4.39 5.33 8.59
C VAL A 79 5.49 6.08 7.85
N SER A 80 6.69 5.50 7.76
CA SER A 80 7.78 6.04 6.95
C SER A 80 7.90 5.25 5.67
N ARG A 81 7.72 5.91 4.53
CA ARG A 81 7.80 5.28 3.19
C ARG A 81 8.57 6.14 2.20
N THR A 82 9.23 5.46 1.27
CA THR A 82 9.89 5.95 0.07
C THR A 82 9.81 4.87 -1.00
N LEU A 83 10.07 5.23 -2.26
CA LEU A 83 10.05 4.27 -3.37
C LEU A 83 11.03 3.11 -3.16
N GLY A 84 12.13 3.34 -2.45
CA GLY A 84 13.14 2.33 -2.15
C GLY A 84 12.75 1.33 -1.05
N ASP A 85 11.69 1.61 -0.29
CA ASP A 85 11.17 0.71 0.75
C ASP A 85 10.25 -0.37 0.15
N ILE A 86 9.77 -0.19 -1.08
CA ILE A 86 8.84 -1.11 -1.75
C ILE A 86 9.62 -2.34 -2.25
N PRO A 87 9.28 -3.57 -1.83
CA PRO A 87 9.97 -4.77 -2.26
C PRO A 87 9.92 -4.98 -3.78
N ALA A 88 11.07 -4.87 -4.43
CA ALA A 88 11.18 -5.01 -5.87
C ALA A 88 12.49 -5.62 -6.32
N ILE A 89 12.47 -6.15 -7.54
CA ILE A 89 13.65 -6.65 -8.25
C ILE A 89 13.77 -5.96 -9.59
N THR A 90 14.95 -6.02 -10.21
CA THR A 90 15.12 -5.44 -11.54
C THR A 90 14.35 -6.26 -12.58
N ALA A 91 13.99 -5.64 -13.71
CA ALA A 91 13.41 -6.39 -14.83
C ALA A 91 14.29 -7.55 -15.33
N ALA A 92 15.61 -7.47 -15.12
CA ALA A 92 16.54 -8.54 -15.43
C ALA A 92 16.43 -9.73 -14.48
N ASP A 93 16.30 -9.45 -13.18
CA ASP A 93 16.17 -10.48 -12.16
C ASP A 93 14.80 -11.15 -12.26
N ALA A 94 13.73 -10.36 -12.50
CA ALA A 94 12.40 -10.90 -12.78
C ALA A 94 12.38 -11.84 -13.98
N ALA A 95 13.12 -11.51 -15.06
CA ALA A 95 13.24 -12.37 -16.23
C ALA A 95 13.88 -13.72 -15.88
N ARG A 96 14.94 -13.70 -15.06
CA ARG A 96 15.62 -14.91 -14.59
C ARG A 96 14.73 -15.75 -13.68
N GLU A 97 14.01 -15.12 -12.75
CA GLU A 97 13.13 -15.82 -11.81
C GLU A 97 11.90 -16.43 -12.48
N LEU A 98 11.33 -15.76 -13.48
CA LEU A 98 10.18 -16.26 -14.23
C LEU A 98 10.57 -17.20 -15.37
N GLY A 99 11.86 -17.40 -15.65
CA GLY A 99 12.33 -18.23 -16.76
C GLY A 99 11.96 -17.69 -18.15
N VAL A 100 11.79 -16.38 -18.29
CA VAL A 100 11.38 -15.71 -19.55
C VAL A 100 12.41 -14.69 -20.02
N THR A 101 12.24 -14.18 -21.25
CA THR A 101 13.12 -13.13 -21.77
C THR A 101 12.81 -11.77 -21.13
N ARG A 102 13.80 -10.86 -21.09
CA ARG A 102 13.58 -9.46 -20.66
C ARG A 102 12.52 -8.73 -21.50
N GLY A 103 12.44 -9.06 -22.79
CA GLY A 103 11.40 -8.56 -23.68
C GLY A 103 10.00 -9.00 -23.23
N ARG A 104 9.85 -10.26 -22.81
CA ARG A 104 8.61 -10.77 -22.24
C ARG A 104 8.25 -10.08 -20.93
N VAL A 105 9.21 -9.85 -20.01
CA VAL A 105 8.95 -9.06 -18.79
C VAL A 105 8.45 -7.65 -19.14
N THR A 106 9.08 -6.99 -20.11
CA THR A 106 8.64 -5.66 -20.57
C THR A 106 7.21 -5.68 -21.08
N GLN A 107 6.86 -6.68 -21.91
CA GLN A 107 5.50 -6.89 -22.39
C GLN A 107 4.52 -7.08 -21.23
N LEU A 108 4.84 -7.96 -20.27
CA LEU A 108 3.97 -8.23 -19.11
C LEU A 108 3.74 -6.99 -18.25
N CYS A 109 4.78 -6.17 -18.05
CA CYS A 109 4.64 -4.91 -17.33
C CYS A 109 3.73 -3.94 -18.07
N ASN A 110 3.89 -3.82 -19.40
CA ASN A 110 3.07 -2.92 -20.22
C ASN A 110 1.62 -3.41 -20.33
N GLU A 111 1.38 -4.73 -20.24
CA GLU A 111 0.05 -5.34 -20.15
C GLU A 111 -0.57 -5.24 -18.75
N GLY A 112 0.14 -4.66 -17.76
CA GLY A 112 -0.32 -4.58 -16.37
C GLY A 112 -0.32 -5.92 -15.62
N LYS A 113 0.26 -6.97 -16.20
CA LYS A 113 0.34 -8.30 -15.58
C LYS A 113 1.55 -8.49 -14.68
N LEU A 114 2.47 -7.52 -14.68
CA LEU A 114 3.51 -7.37 -13.68
C LEU A 114 3.47 -5.92 -13.22
N GLU A 115 3.28 -5.71 -11.92
CA GLU A 115 3.34 -4.38 -11.34
C GLU A 115 4.79 -3.87 -11.41
N SER A 116 4.97 -2.67 -11.96
CA SER A 116 6.30 -2.10 -12.20
C SER A 116 6.28 -0.59 -12.18
N TRP A 117 7.40 0.00 -11.80
CA TRP A 117 7.61 1.45 -11.78
C TRP A 117 9.03 1.80 -12.21
N ARG A 118 9.29 3.10 -12.36
CA ARG A 118 10.64 3.63 -12.59
C ARG A 118 11.24 4.15 -11.30
N ASP A 119 12.44 3.69 -11.00
CA ASP A 119 13.32 4.29 -9.99
C ASP A 119 14.57 4.83 -10.70
N GLY A 120 14.61 6.15 -10.90
CA GLY A 120 15.54 6.80 -11.80
C GLY A 120 15.44 6.25 -13.23
N THR A 121 16.53 5.69 -13.73
CA THR A 121 16.59 5.08 -15.08
C THR A 121 16.22 3.60 -15.10
N LYS A 122 16.06 2.97 -13.93
CA LYS A 122 15.80 1.53 -13.81
C LYS A 122 14.30 1.27 -13.76
N ARG A 123 13.87 0.21 -14.45
CA ARG A 123 12.53 -0.38 -14.23
C ARG A 123 12.63 -1.40 -13.11
N MET A 124 11.84 -1.15 -12.07
CA MET A 124 11.65 -2.04 -10.93
C MET A 124 10.37 -2.83 -11.12
N VAL A 125 10.35 -4.09 -10.71
CA VAL A 125 9.21 -4.98 -10.78
C VAL A 125 8.87 -5.43 -9.37
N SER A 126 7.60 -5.29 -8.97
CA SER A 126 7.08 -5.69 -7.66
C SER A 126 7.42 -7.16 -7.38
N ARG A 127 7.99 -7.42 -6.21
CA ARG A 127 8.33 -8.79 -5.79
C ARG A 127 7.06 -9.62 -5.64
N ALA A 128 6.02 -9.05 -5.04
CA ALA A 128 4.71 -9.69 -4.88
C ALA A 128 4.12 -10.09 -6.24
N SER A 129 4.15 -9.19 -7.23
CA SER A 129 3.63 -9.48 -8.57
C SER A 129 4.42 -10.58 -9.30
N VAL A 130 5.73 -10.68 -9.07
CA VAL A 130 6.55 -11.78 -9.60
C VAL A 130 6.21 -13.11 -8.93
N GLU A 131 6.05 -13.14 -7.60
CA GLU A 131 5.67 -14.37 -6.89
C GLU A 131 4.26 -14.83 -7.29
N SER A 132 3.26 -13.96 -7.31
CA SER A 132 1.90 -14.31 -7.77
C SER A 132 1.92 -14.91 -9.18
N ARG A 133 2.78 -14.40 -10.06
CA ARG A 133 2.89 -14.96 -11.41
C ARG A 133 3.52 -16.35 -11.47
N LYS A 134 4.36 -16.73 -10.50
CA LYS A 134 4.92 -18.10 -10.45
C LYS A 134 3.85 -19.12 -10.06
N GLU A 135 2.78 -18.66 -9.42
CA GLU A 135 1.67 -19.50 -8.96
C GLU A 135 0.55 -19.65 -10.01
N ASP A 136 0.55 -18.83 -11.07
CA ASP A 136 -0.37 -18.88 -12.24
C ASP A 136 0.04 -19.94 -13.28
#